data_AF-A0A955JMU1-F1
#
_entry.id   AF-A0A955JMU1-F1
#
_cell.length_a   1.000
_cell.length_b   1.000
_cell.length_c   1.000
_cell.angle_alpha   90.00
_cell.angle_beta   90.00
_cell.angle_gamma   90.00
#
_symmetry.space_group_name_H-M   'P 1'
#
loop_
_entity.id
_entity.type
_entity.pdbx_description
1 polymer ?
#
loop_
_entity_poly.entity_id
_entity_poly.type
_entity_poly.pdbx_seq_one_letter_code
_entity_poly.pdbx_strand_id
1 'polypeptide(L)'
;MTQVKPFIIANAGTKPYWCLQNVRQGYGIPAKWDYALLDWQNNVQHKDQNYPSGCSVPVYFNWTGNVGGVTKNWGHIAVRLADGRIWTDGKYYANVSTLSTNYLRGGSYLGWGELVNNVRVVTQEVSMAGINDDV
;
A
#
# COMPACT_ATOMS: atom_id res chain seq x y z
N MET A 1 14.39 3.41 -6.47
CA MET A 1 13.25 4.29 -6.13
C MET A 1 13.53 4.93 -4.79
N THR A 2 12.97 6.10 -4.54
CA THR A 2 13.05 6.83 -3.27
C THR A 2 11.68 7.03 -2.65
N GLN A 3 11.63 7.07 -1.32
CA GLN A 3 10.43 7.44 -0.58
C GLN A 3 10.19 8.95 -0.73
N VAL A 4 9.05 9.33 -1.32
CA VAL A 4 8.64 10.75 -1.40
C VAL A 4 7.63 11.12 -0.32
N LYS A 5 6.93 10.13 0.24
CA LYS A 5 6.02 10.33 1.36
C LYS A 5 6.20 9.23 2.40
N PRO A 6 6.77 9.51 3.58
CA PRO A 6 7.06 8.47 4.57
C PRO A 6 5.78 7.90 5.18
N PHE A 7 5.82 6.64 5.56
CA PHE A 7 4.77 6.02 6.36
C PHE A 7 5.10 6.16 7.84
N ILE A 8 4.29 6.90 8.59
CA ILE A 8 4.45 7.13 10.02
C ILE A 8 3.41 6.29 10.77
N ILE A 9 3.86 5.20 11.38
CA ILE A 9 2.98 4.23 12.06
C ILE A 9 2.16 4.88 13.18
N ALA A 10 2.74 5.83 13.92
CA ALA A 10 2.04 6.54 14.99
C ALA A 10 0.82 7.35 14.51
N ASN A 11 0.78 7.72 13.22
CA ASN A 11 -0.34 8.43 12.62
C ASN A 11 -1.36 7.47 12.00
N ALA A 12 -1.02 6.20 11.84
CA ALA A 12 -1.86 5.24 11.14
C ALA A 12 -3.01 4.75 12.03
N GLY A 13 -4.16 4.49 11.41
CA GLY A 13 -5.34 4.03 12.13
C GLY A 13 -5.29 2.54 12.49
N THR A 14 -6.17 2.11 13.39
CA THR A 14 -6.24 0.71 13.88
C THR A 14 -7.63 0.09 13.71
N LYS A 15 -8.55 0.79 13.06
CA LYS A 15 -9.95 0.38 12.99
C LYS A 15 -10.14 -0.73 11.94
N PRO A 16 -10.65 -1.92 12.30
CA PRO A 16 -10.91 -2.98 11.33
C PRO A 16 -11.87 -2.52 10.22
N TYR A 17 -11.72 -3.09 9.02
CA TYR A 17 -12.49 -2.76 7.81
C TYR A 17 -12.27 -1.34 7.25
N TRP A 18 -11.41 -0.54 7.87
CA TRP A 18 -11.07 0.82 7.44
C TRP A 18 -9.65 0.87 6.89
N CYS A 19 -9.18 -0.20 6.25
CA CYS A 19 -7.77 -0.41 5.90
C CYS A 19 -7.18 0.71 5.04
N LEU A 20 -7.90 1.17 4.00
CA LEU A 20 -7.46 2.32 3.19
C LEU A 20 -7.38 3.61 4.01
N GLN A 21 -8.31 3.80 4.95
CA GLN A 21 -8.24 4.94 5.86
C GLN A 21 -7.06 4.84 6.82
N ASN A 22 -6.80 3.66 7.36
CA ASN A 22 -5.70 3.47 8.30
C ASN A 22 -4.35 3.74 7.61
N VAL A 23 -4.17 3.23 6.39
CA VAL A 23 -2.96 3.45 5.58
C VAL A 23 -2.83 4.91 5.14
N ARG A 24 -3.89 5.56 4.64
CA ARG A 24 -3.80 6.97 4.23
C ARG A 24 -3.43 7.88 5.41
N GLN A 25 -3.93 7.60 6.61
CA GLN A 25 -3.57 8.37 7.80
C GLN A 25 -2.08 8.22 8.14
N GLY A 26 -1.53 7.00 8.06
CA GLY A 26 -0.10 6.77 8.28
C GLY A 26 0.80 7.48 7.28
N TYR A 27 0.36 7.61 6.02
CA TYR A 27 1.06 8.43 5.03
C TYR A 27 0.74 9.92 5.12
N GLY A 28 -0.27 10.37 5.89
CA GLY A 28 -0.76 11.75 5.87
C GLY A 28 -1.38 12.16 4.51
N ILE A 29 -2.23 11.30 3.96
CA ILE A 29 -2.87 11.44 2.64
C ILE A 29 -4.39 11.64 2.80
N PRO A 30 -4.99 12.62 2.09
CA PRO A 30 -6.44 12.82 2.10
C PRO A 30 -7.19 11.62 1.50
N ALA A 31 -8.47 11.47 1.86
CA ALA A 31 -9.31 10.45 1.24
C ALA A 31 -9.61 10.82 -0.23
N LYS A 32 -9.65 9.82 -1.11
CA LYS A 32 -10.08 9.99 -2.51
C LYS A 32 -10.96 8.84 -2.98
N TRP A 33 -10.48 7.61 -2.80
CA TRP A 33 -11.21 6.40 -3.17
C TRP A 33 -11.88 5.76 -1.95
N ASP A 34 -13.00 5.10 -2.18
CA ASP A 34 -13.85 4.56 -1.12
C ASP A 34 -13.28 3.27 -0.48
N TYR A 35 -12.59 2.44 -1.27
CA TYR A 35 -12.09 1.14 -0.84
C TYR A 35 -10.80 0.74 -1.55
N ALA A 36 -10.07 -0.20 -0.95
CA ALA A 36 -8.71 -0.55 -1.34
C ALA A 36 -8.59 -1.09 -2.77
N LEU A 37 -9.56 -1.89 -3.23
CA LEU A 37 -9.52 -2.39 -4.62
C LEU A 37 -9.69 -1.26 -5.66
N LEU A 38 -10.50 -0.23 -5.36
CA LEU A 38 -10.66 0.91 -6.25
C LEU A 38 -9.38 1.76 -6.31
N ASP A 39 -8.72 1.94 -5.16
CA ASP A 39 -7.40 2.59 -5.11
C ASP A 39 -6.35 1.82 -5.91
N TRP A 40 -6.32 0.50 -5.78
CA TRP A 40 -5.46 -0.38 -6.59
C TRP A 40 -5.69 -0.19 -8.09
N GLN A 41 -6.95 -0.22 -8.54
CA GLN A 41 -7.32 -0.07 -9.96
C GLN A 41 -6.89 1.26 -10.57
N ASN A 42 -6.64 2.29 -9.74
CA ASN A 42 -6.21 3.62 -10.15
C ASN A 42 -4.75 3.92 -9.73
N ASN A 43 -3.93 2.88 -9.61
CA ASN A 43 -2.54 2.95 -9.15
C ASN A 43 -1.53 2.71 -10.28
N VAL A 44 -0.26 3.06 -10.04
CA VAL A 44 0.86 2.50 -10.78
C VAL A 44 1.20 1.15 -10.15
N GLN A 45 0.85 0.06 -10.84
CA GLN A 45 0.81 -1.29 -10.28
C GLN A 45 2.08 -2.09 -10.58
N HIS A 46 2.60 -2.75 -9.55
CA HIS A 46 3.67 -3.74 -9.65
C HIS A 46 3.15 -5.06 -9.10
N LYS A 47 2.94 -6.06 -9.97
CA LYS A 47 2.32 -7.35 -9.59
C LYS A 47 3.30 -8.33 -8.94
N ASP A 48 4.59 -8.02 -8.98
CA ASP A 48 5.63 -8.82 -8.35
C ASP A 48 5.78 -8.46 -6.85
N GLN A 49 6.85 -9.00 -6.25
CA GLN A 49 7.27 -8.66 -4.89
C GLN A 49 8.66 -8.00 -4.90
N ASN A 50 9.04 -7.36 -5.99
CA ASN A 50 10.29 -6.63 -6.13
C ASN A 50 10.12 -5.23 -5.51
N TYR A 51 10.09 -5.18 -4.19
CA TYR A 51 9.92 -3.93 -3.46
C TYR A 51 11.20 -3.08 -3.52
N PRO A 52 11.08 -1.75 -3.63
CA PRO A 52 12.25 -0.88 -3.54
C PRO A 52 12.88 -0.93 -2.14
N SER A 53 14.19 -1.18 -2.10
CA SER A 53 14.99 -1.17 -0.87
C SER A 53 14.85 0.16 -0.12
N GLY A 54 14.76 0.09 1.21
CA GLY A 54 14.65 1.27 2.08
C GLY A 54 13.31 1.99 2.04
N CYS A 55 12.33 1.54 1.26
CA CYS A 55 11.03 2.18 1.14
C CYS A 55 9.91 1.39 1.85
N SER A 56 8.92 2.14 2.34
CA SER A 56 7.64 1.61 2.80
C SER A 56 6.59 1.81 1.72
N VAL A 57 6.08 0.72 1.15
CA VAL A 57 5.16 0.72 0.00
C VAL A 57 3.80 0.12 0.32
N PRO A 58 2.71 0.63 -0.25
CA PRO A 58 1.38 0.05 -0.12
C PRO A 58 1.32 -1.27 -0.89
N VAL A 59 0.84 -2.32 -0.24
CA VAL A 59 0.58 -3.63 -0.82
C VAL A 59 -0.91 -3.91 -0.81
N TYR A 60 -1.40 -4.51 -1.89
CA TYR A 60 -2.83 -4.69 -2.14
C TYR A 60 -3.18 -6.17 -2.27
N PHE A 61 -4.42 -6.49 -1.89
CA PHE A 61 -4.96 -7.84 -1.94
C PHE A 61 -6.40 -7.81 -2.45
N ASN A 62 -6.82 -8.88 -3.11
CA ASN A 62 -8.22 -9.22 -3.26
C ASN A 62 -8.76 -9.67 -1.91
N TRP A 63 -9.91 -9.13 -1.50
CA TRP A 63 -10.59 -9.55 -0.30
C TRP A 63 -12.09 -9.31 -0.44
N THR A 64 -12.85 -10.41 -0.38
CA THR A 64 -14.31 -10.39 -0.41
C THR A 64 -14.85 -10.56 0.99
N GLY A 65 -15.76 -9.66 1.38
CA GLY A 65 -16.39 -9.70 2.69
C GLY A 65 -17.69 -8.91 2.72
N ASN A 66 -18.46 -9.10 3.78
CA ASN A 66 -19.65 -8.30 4.06
C ASN A 66 -19.25 -7.07 4.90
N VAL A 67 -19.43 -5.88 4.35
CA VAL A 67 -19.17 -4.60 5.03
C VAL A 67 -20.41 -3.74 4.87
N GLY A 68 -21.00 -3.31 5.99
CA GLY A 68 -22.21 -2.48 5.97
C GLY A 68 -23.42 -3.16 5.28
N GLY A 69 -23.51 -4.49 5.33
CA GLY A 69 -24.58 -5.26 4.68
C GLY A 69 -24.33 -5.60 3.22
N VAL A 70 -23.24 -5.11 2.61
CA VAL A 70 -22.91 -5.36 1.20
C VAL A 70 -21.74 -6.34 1.10
N THR A 71 -21.97 -7.47 0.43
CA THR A 71 -20.94 -8.47 0.12
C THR A 71 -20.35 -8.20 -1.26
N LYS A 72 -19.08 -7.83 -1.33
CA LYS A 72 -18.32 -7.71 -2.58
C LYS A 72 -16.82 -7.82 -2.32
N ASN A 73 -16.02 -7.81 -3.39
CA ASN A 73 -14.58 -7.64 -3.29
C ASN A 73 -14.26 -6.17 -2.99
N TRP A 74 -14.04 -5.86 -1.71
CA TRP A 74 -13.61 -4.54 -1.24
C TRP A 74 -12.10 -4.33 -1.40
N GLY A 75 -11.36 -5.43 -1.59
CA GLY A 75 -9.92 -5.46 -1.51
C GLY A 75 -9.40 -5.20 -0.10
N HIS A 76 -8.09 -5.26 0.03
CA HIS A 76 -7.39 -4.87 1.24
C HIS A 76 -6.10 -4.16 0.89
N ILE A 77 -5.69 -3.19 1.71
CA ILE A 77 -4.41 -2.49 1.60
C ILE A 77 -3.68 -2.59 2.92
N ALA A 78 -2.39 -2.86 2.84
CA ALA A 78 -1.45 -2.86 3.94
C ALA A 78 -0.18 -2.11 3.50
N VAL A 79 0.82 -1.99 4.38
CA VAL A 79 2.11 -1.39 4.04
C VAL A 79 3.22 -2.40 4.29
N ARG A 80 4.03 -2.69 3.27
CA ARG A 80 5.32 -3.32 3.47
C ARG A 80 6.28 -2.24 3.97
N LEU A 81 6.70 -2.33 5.22
CA LEU A 81 7.64 -1.40 5.84
C LEU A 81 9.05 -1.60 5.31
N ALA A 82 9.89 -0.57 5.36
CA ALA A 82 11.28 -0.58 4.89
C ALA A 82 12.11 -1.79 5.38
N ASP A 83 11.80 -2.31 6.57
CA ASP A 83 12.46 -3.46 7.20
C ASP A 83 11.97 -4.85 6.73
N GLY A 84 10.94 -4.93 5.88
CA GLY A 84 10.38 -6.19 5.37
C GLY A 84 9.07 -6.62 5.98
N ARG A 85 8.73 -6.12 7.17
CA ARG A 85 7.48 -6.49 7.85
C ARG A 85 6.30 -5.83 7.15
N ILE A 86 5.12 -6.44 7.29
CA ILE A 86 3.86 -5.87 6.83
C ILE A 86 3.13 -5.27 8.02
N TRP A 87 2.71 -4.02 7.89
CA TRP A 87 1.81 -3.36 8.82
C TRP A 87 0.41 -3.25 8.22
N THR A 88 -0.61 -3.55 9.01
CA THR A 88 -2.02 -3.32 8.65
C THR A 88 -2.87 -3.16 9.90
N ASP A 89 -3.77 -2.19 9.92
CA ASP A 89 -4.79 -2.02 10.96
C ASP A 89 -4.24 -2.17 12.40
N GLY A 90 -3.04 -1.63 12.66
CA GLY A 90 -2.38 -1.70 13.97
C GLY A 90 -1.65 -3.01 14.29
N LYS A 91 -1.53 -3.95 13.34
CA LYS A 91 -0.89 -5.25 13.50
C LYS A 91 0.32 -5.42 12.57
N TYR A 92 1.24 -6.28 12.98
CA TYR A 92 2.43 -6.65 12.21
C TYR A 92 2.35 -8.10 11.75
N TYR A 93 2.86 -8.34 10.54
CA TYR A 93 3.02 -9.67 9.95
C TYR A 93 4.41 -9.78 9.34
N ALA A 94 4.96 -10.99 9.33
CA ALA A 94 6.31 -11.23 8.82
C ALA A 94 6.44 -10.94 7.31
N ASN A 95 5.40 -11.22 6.53
CA ASN A 95 5.36 -11.04 5.08
C ASN A 95 3.91 -11.06 4.56
N VAL A 96 3.73 -10.82 3.25
CA VAL A 96 2.41 -10.78 2.59
C VAL A 96 1.65 -12.11 2.67
N SER A 97 2.36 -13.25 2.69
CA SER A 97 1.74 -14.57 2.81
C SER A 97 1.15 -14.79 4.20
N THR A 98 1.89 -14.45 5.27
CA THR A 98 1.38 -14.51 6.64
C THR A 98 0.18 -13.60 6.84
N LEU A 99 0.18 -12.40 6.24
CA LEU A 99 -0.97 -11.50 6.27
C LEU A 99 -2.20 -12.12 5.57
N SER A 100 -2.00 -12.61 4.34
CA SER A 100 -3.03 -13.22 3.49
C SER A 100 -3.74 -14.37 4.22
N THR A 101 -2.97 -15.30 4.78
CA THR A 101 -3.51 -16.50 5.44
C THR A 101 -4.17 -16.16 6.77
N ASN A 102 -3.51 -15.37 7.62
CA ASN A 102 -3.93 -15.24 9.02
C ASN A 102 -4.91 -14.10 9.28
N TYR A 103 -4.81 -12.98 8.56
CA TYR A 103 -5.70 -11.84 8.75
C TYR A 103 -6.83 -11.83 7.73
N LEU A 104 -6.49 -12.02 6.45
CA LEU A 104 -7.44 -11.95 5.35
C LEU A 104 -8.19 -13.27 5.10
N ARG A 105 -7.83 -14.34 5.83
CA ARG A 105 -8.43 -15.68 5.71
C ARG A 105 -8.42 -16.20 4.26
N GLY A 106 -7.30 -15.99 3.56
CA GLY A 106 -7.09 -16.43 2.17
C GLY A 106 -7.29 -15.35 1.11
N GLY A 107 -7.28 -14.07 1.47
CA GLY A 107 -7.26 -12.98 0.49
C GLY A 107 -5.99 -12.98 -0.36
N SER A 108 -6.11 -12.92 -1.69
CA SER A 108 -4.98 -13.10 -2.61
C SER A 108 -4.19 -11.81 -2.84
N TYR A 109 -2.86 -11.87 -2.79
CA TYR A 109 -1.99 -10.74 -3.11
C TYR A 109 -2.18 -10.27 -4.56
N LEU A 110 -2.31 -8.94 -4.75
CA LEU A 110 -2.44 -8.30 -6.06
C LEU A 110 -1.13 -7.69 -6.55
N GLY A 111 -0.35 -7.12 -5.65
CA GLY A 111 0.83 -6.33 -5.98
C GLY A 111 1.09 -5.20 -4.99
N TRP A 112 2.06 -4.36 -5.31
CA TRP A 112 2.34 -3.11 -4.61
C TRP A 112 2.18 -1.91 -5.54
N GLY A 113 1.89 -0.75 -4.96
CA GLY A 113 1.61 0.48 -5.70
C GLY A 113 2.59 1.61 -5.41
N GLU A 114 2.78 2.51 -6.35
CA GLU A 114 3.57 3.74 -6.13
C GLU A 114 2.73 4.89 -5.55
N LEU A 115 1.41 4.72 -5.55
CA LEU A 115 0.43 5.70 -5.10
C LEU A 115 -0.41 5.15 -3.94
N VAL A 116 -0.99 6.06 -3.16
CA VAL A 116 -2.16 5.80 -2.31
C VAL A 116 -3.12 6.97 -2.52
N ASN A 117 -4.38 6.71 -2.84
CA ASN A 117 -5.37 7.75 -3.14
C ASN A 117 -4.88 8.80 -4.15
N ASN A 118 -4.21 8.34 -5.22
CA ASN A 118 -3.61 9.19 -6.27
C ASN A 118 -2.51 10.15 -5.78
N VAL A 119 -1.96 9.94 -4.58
CA VAL A 119 -0.79 10.65 -4.09
C VAL A 119 0.41 9.72 -4.13
N ARG A 120 1.49 10.18 -4.74
CA ARG A 120 2.73 9.40 -4.89
C ARG A 120 3.42 9.22 -3.54
N VAL A 121 3.80 7.98 -3.22
CA VAL A 121 4.54 7.62 -2.00
C VAL A 121 5.98 7.21 -2.28
N VAL A 122 6.25 6.66 -3.48
CA VAL A 122 7.59 6.39 -3.99
C VAL A 122 7.75 6.87 -5.42
N THR A 123 8.97 7.21 -5.82
CA THR A 123 9.30 7.61 -7.20
C THR A 123 10.58 6.94 -7.67
N GLN A 124 10.73 6.74 -8.98
CA GLN A 124 12.04 6.44 -9.55
C GLN A 124 12.94 7.66 -9.35
N GLU A 125 14.20 7.44 -8.96
CA GLU A 125 15.19 8.51 -9.01
C GLU A 125 15.38 8.87 -10.48
N VAL A 126 15.19 10.13 -10.82
CA VAL A 126 15.66 10.63 -12.11
C VAL A 126 17.17 10.72 -11.97
N SER A 127 17.90 9.75 -12.52
CA SER A 127 19.34 9.92 -12.65
C SER A 127 19.57 11.11 -13.58
N MET A 128 20.19 12.16 -13.08
CA MET A 128 20.66 13.32 -13.86
C MET A 128 21.84 12.94 -14.78
N ALA A 129 21.88 11.70 -15.28
CA ALA A 129 22.96 11.15 -16.11
C ALA A 129 22.69 11.33 -17.61
N GLY A 130 22.08 12.45 -17.99
CA GLY A 130 21.69 12.71 -19.38
C GLY A 130 21.69 14.18 -19.81
N ILE A 131 22.18 15.11 -18.98
CA ILE A 131 22.52 16.45 -19.49
C ILE A 131 23.98 16.37 -19.94
N ASN A 132 24.16 15.97 -21.20
CA ASN A 132 25.41 16.24 -21.90
C ASN A 132 25.37 17.74 -22.21
N ASP A 133 26.07 18.54 -21.40
CA ASP A 133 26.34 19.94 -21.69
C ASP A 133 27.40 20.01 -22.80
N ASP A 134 26.97 19.70 -24.03
CA ASP A 134 27.70 20.03 -25.25
C ASP A 134 27.17 21.36 -25.80
N VAL A 135 27.65 22.48 -25.24
CA VAL A 135 27.77 23.79 -25.95
C VAL A 135 28.99 24.55 -25.44
#